data_AF-A0A537IIT1-F1
#
_entry.id   AF-A0A537IIT1-F1
#
_cell.length_a   1.000
_cell.length_b   1.000
_cell.length_c   1.000
_cell.angle_alpha   90.00
_cell.angle_beta   90.00
_cell.angle_gamma   90.00
#
_symmetry.space_group_name_H-M   'P 1'
#
loop_
_entity.id
_entity.type
_entity.pdbx_description
1 polymer ?
#
loop_
_entity_poly.entity_id
_entity_poly.type
_entity_poly.pdbx_seq_one_letter_code
_entity_poly.pdbx_strand_id
1 'polypeptide(L)'
;MNETEVQLKRIQAKLQQLLKQHAVLQKENNWLKDELDAAKKEVFQQQENMNTLKQQVDVLKYSNGEMGEADRKEFEKRINFYVKEIDRCIVMLSQ
;
A
#
# COMPACT_ATOMS: atom_id res chain seq x y z
N MET A 1 -3.15 -18.80 57.21
CA MET A 1 -3.39 -18.61 55.76
C MET A 1 -2.87 -19.85 55.06
N ASN A 2 -3.71 -20.55 54.31
CA ASN A 2 -3.30 -21.80 53.66
C ASN A 2 -2.35 -21.48 52.50
N GLU A 3 -1.27 -22.28 52.38
CA GLU A 3 -0.21 -22.10 51.38
C GLU A 3 -0.76 -22.08 49.93
N THR A 4 -1.84 -22.82 49.72
CA THR A 4 -2.65 -22.86 48.49
C THR A 4 -3.31 -21.53 48.16
N GLU A 5 -3.80 -20.75 49.13
CA GLU A 5 -4.40 -19.43 48.88
C GLU A 5 -3.35 -18.41 48.40
N VAL A 6 -2.12 -18.51 48.92
CA VAL A 6 -1.00 -17.63 48.53
C VAL A 6 -0.56 -17.93 47.10
N GLN A 7 -0.46 -19.21 46.75
CA GLN A 7 -0.17 -19.67 45.38
C GLN A 7 -1.25 -19.20 44.40
N LEU A 8 -2.54 -19.34 44.76
CA LEU A 8 -3.66 -18.91 43.93
C LEU A 8 -3.63 -17.40 43.66
N LYS A 9 -3.39 -16.58 44.70
CA LYS A 9 -3.25 -15.12 44.55
C LYS A 9 -2.09 -14.72 43.63
N ARG A 10 -0.95 -15.42 43.70
CA ARG A 10 0.19 -15.17 42.81
C ARG A 10 -0.14 -15.48 41.35
N ILE A 11 -0.84 -16.57 41.08
CA ILE A 11 -1.28 -16.93 39.73
C ILE A 11 -2.26 -15.89 39.19
N GLN A 12 -3.23 -15.47 40.01
CA GLN A 12 -4.22 -14.46 39.62
C GLN A 12 -3.57 -13.10 39.31
N ALA A 13 -2.56 -12.69 40.09
CA ALA A 13 -1.80 -11.47 39.83
C ALA A 13 -1.03 -11.55 38.50
N LYS A 14 -0.36 -12.68 38.23
CA LYS A 14 0.35 -12.91 36.96
C LYS A 14 -0.60 -12.92 35.76
N LEU A 15 -1.77 -13.54 35.92
CA LEU A 15 -2.79 -13.57 34.87
C LEU A 15 -3.32 -12.16 34.56
N GLN A 16 -3.62 -11.36 35.59
CA GLN A 16 -4.03 -9.97 35.39
C GLN A 16 -2.95 -9.13 34.69
N GLN A 17 -1.68 -9.32 35.08
CA GLN A 17 -0.57 -8.64 34.42
C GLN A 17 -0.47 -9.04 32.94
N LEU A 18 -0.58 -10.33 32.63
CA LEU A 18 -0.54 -10.83 31.27
C LEU A 18 -1.71 -10.29 30.43
N LEU A 19 -2.92 -10.27 30.97
CA LEU A 19 -4.09 -9.71 30.29
C LEU A 19 -3.91 -8.22 29.99
N LYS A 20 -3.35 -7.46 30.94
CA LYS A 20 -3.07 -6.04 30.73
C LYS A 20 -2.03 -5.82 29.62
N GLN A 21 -0.96 -6.60 29.62
CA GLN A 21 0.06 -6.54 28.57
C GLN A 21 -0.51 -6.93 27.20
N HIS A 22 -1.32 -7.99 27.15
CA HIS A 22 -1.99 -8.42 25.93
C HIS A 22 -2.93 -7.34 25.38
N ALA A 23 -3.71 -6.68 26.23
CA ALA A 23 -4.60 -5.60 25.82
C ALA A 23 -3.82 -4.40 25.23
N VAL A 24 -2.68 -4.04 25.82
CA VAL A 24 -1.81 -2.98 25.28
C VAL A 24 -1.24 -3.38 23.92
N LEU A 25 -0.69 -4.59 23.80
CA LEU A 25 -0.13 -5.09 22.55
C LEU A 25 -1.18 -5.20 21.45
N GLN A 26 -2.41 -5.62 21.79
CA GLN A 26 -3.50 -5.70 20.83
C GLN A 26 -3.91 -4.32 20.33
N LYS A 27 -3.92 -3.31 21.21
CA LYS A 27 -4.19 -1.92 20.82
C LYS A 27 -3.09 -1.36 19.92
N GLU A 28 -1.83 -1.57 20.26
CA GLU A 28 -0.69 -1.18 19.41
C GLU A 28 -0.73 -1.88 18.05
N ASN A 29 -1.04 -3.18 18.03
CA ASN A 29 -1.12 -3.94 16.78
C ASN A 29 -2.20 -3.40 15.84
N ASN A 30 -3.37 -3.06 16.38
CA ASN A 30 -4.44 -2.46 15.60
C ASN A 30 -4.05 -1.07 15.09
N TRP A 31 -3.45 -0.23 15.94
CA TRP A 31 -2.97 1.09 15.55
C TRP A 31 -1.92 1.02 14.42
N LEU A 32 -0.93 0.13 14.55
CA LEU A 32 0.10 -0.08 13.52
C LEU A 32 -0.49 -0.61 12.20
N LYS A 33 -1.54 -1.45 12.26
CA LYS A 33 -2.23 -1.92 11.05
C LYS A 33 -2.94 -0.78 10.33
N ASP A 34 -3.61 0.10 11.07
CA ASP A 34 -4.29 1.27 10.50
C ASP A 34 -3.29 2.23 9.87
N GLU A 35 -2.17 2.50 10.55
CA GLU A 35 -1.09 3.35 10.02
C GLU A 35 -0.45 2.74 8.77
N LEU A 36 -0.25 1.41 8.75
CA LEU A 36 0.27 0.70 7.58
C LEU A 36 -0.70 0.80 6.39
N ASP A 37 -2.00 0.68 6.62
CA ASP A 37 -3.00 0.82 5.55
C ASP A 37 -3.04 2.26 5.00
N ALA A 38 -2.96 3.26 5.88
CA ALA A 38 -2.86 4.67 5.48
C ALA A 38 -1.60 4.93 4.66
N ALA A 39 -0.43 4.47 5.11
CA ALA A 39 0.83 4.63 4.39
C ALA A 39 0.80 3.93 3.02
N LYS A 40 0.20 2.73 2.93
CA LYS A 40 0.02 2.03 1.65
C LYS A 40 -0.85 2.81 0.66
N LYS A 41 -1.95 3.38 1.14
CA LYS A 41 -2.83 4.24 0.32
C LYS A 41 -2.09 5.48 -0.17
N GLU A 42 -1.30 6.12 0.70
CA GLU A 42 -0.50 7.27 0.32
C GLU A 42 0.55 6.91 -0.74
N VAL A 43 1.28 5.81 -0.56
CA VAL A 43 2.26 5.31 -1.54
C VAL A 43 1.58 5.03 -2.88
N PHE A 44 0.40 4.41 -2.87
CA PHE A 44 -0.36 4.17 -4.09
C PHE A 44 -0.73 5.48 -4.80
N GLN A 45 -1.26 6.45 -4.05
CA GLN A 45 -1.61 7.77 -4.60
C GLN A 45 -0.40 8.51 -5.16
N GLN A 46 0.73 8.49 -4.45
CA GLN A 46 1.98 9.10 -4.91
C GLN A 46 2.49 8.41 -6.18
N GLN A 47 2.36 7.09 -6.29
CA GLN A 47 2.74 6.34 -7.49
C GLN A 47 1.86 6.71 -8.70
N GLU A 48 0.55 6.87 -8.51
CA GLU A 48 -0.36 7.35 -9.56
C GLU A 48 -0.03 8.77 -10.00
N ASN A 49 0.23 9.67 -9.03
CA ASN A 49 0.64 11.04 -9.32
C ASN A 49 1.97 11.07 -10.09
N MET A 50 2.93 10.23 -9.70
CA MET A 50 4.22 10.12 -10.39
C MET A 50 4.06 9.59 -11.82
N ASN A 51 3.21 8.60 -12.03
CA ASN A 51 2.90 8.10 -13.38
C ASN A 51 2.25 9.19 -14.24
N THR A 52 1.32 9.95 -13.66
CA THR A 52 0.65 11.07 -14.34
C THR A 52 1.64 12.17 -14.71
N LEU A 53 2.51 12.57 -13.78
CA LEU A 53 3.58 13.54 -14.02
C LEU A 53 4.54 13.04 -15.10
N LYS A 54 4.93 11.77 -15.07
CA LYS A 54 5.80 11.17 -16.10
C LYS A 54 5.14 11.24 -17.47
N GLN A 55 3.85 10.90 -17.59
CA GLN A 55 3.09 11.05 -18.83
C GLN A 55 3.04 12.51 -19.30
N GLN A 56 2.79 13.48 -18.42
CA GLN A 56 2.79 14.89 -18.78
C GLN A 56 4.17 15.35 -19.28
N VAL A 57 5.25 14.92 -18.63
CA VAL A 57 6.63 15.21 -19.07
C VAL A 57 6.90 14.60 -20.43
N ASP A 58 6.48 13.35 -20.67
CA ASP A 58 6.66 12.70 -21.97
C ASP A 58 5.90 13.44 -23.09
N VAL A 59 4.66 13.89 -22.81
CA VAL A 59 3.85 14.69 -23.74
C VAL A 59 4.51 16.05 -24.02
N LEU A 60 5.03 16.73 -22.99
CA LEU A 60 5.73 18.01 -23.16
C LEU A 60 7.02 17.85 -23.98
N LYS A 61 7.82 16.80 -23.72
CA LYS A 61 9.01 16.47 -24.52
C LYS A 61 8.68 16.17 -25.98
N TYR A 62 7.57 15.48 -26.22
CA TYR A 62 7.05 15.25 -27.57
C TYR A 62 6.64 16.57 -28.25
N SER A 63 5.91 17.43 -27.53
CA SER A 63 5.43 18.72 -28.06
C SER A 63 6.57 19.71 -28.35
N ASN A 64 7.65 19.68 -27.57
CA ASN A 64 8.81 20.55 -27.77
C ASN A 64 9.81 20.02 -28.82
N GLY A 65 9.58 18.82 -29.38
CA GLY A 65 10.47 18.23 -30.38
C GLY A 65 11.86 17.81 -29.86
N GLU A 66 12.06 17.81 -28.54
CA GLU A 66 13.30 17.41 -27.86
C GLU A 66 13.42 15.88 -27.68
N MET A 67 12.39 15.14 -28.09
CA MET A 67 12.36 13.69 -27.97
C MET A 67 13.26 13.05 -29.03
N GLY A 68 14.41 12.52 -28.61
CA GLY A 68 15.31 11.77 -29.49
C GLY A 68 14.61 10.55 -30.11
N GLU A 69 15.14 10.05 -31.22
CA GLU A 69 14.55 8.93 -31.98
C GLU A 69 14.32 7.67 -31.13
N ALA A 70 15.17 7.44 -30.12
CA ALA A 70 15.04 6.37 -29.15
C ALA A 70 13.84 6.56 -28.20
N ASP A 71 13.66 7.77 -27.68
CA ASP A 71 12.57 8.12 -26.78
C ASP A 71 11.22 8.05 -27.50
N ARG A 72 11.18 8.47 -28.78
CA ARG A 72 9.97 8.38 -29.63
C ARG A 72 9.51 6.93 -29.82
N LYS A 73 10.45 6.02 -30.04
CA LYS A 73 10.18 4.56 -30.13
C LYS A 73 9.69 3.99 -28.80
N GLU A 74 10.23 4.42 -27.66
CA GLU A 74 9.72 4.00 -26.35
C GLU A 74 8.30 4.53 -26.10
N PHE A 75 8.01 5.75 -26.51
CA PHE A 75 6.69 6.35 -26.38
C PHE A 75 5.65 5.62 -27.24
N GLU A 76 5.98 5.30 -28.50
CA GLU A 76 5.12 4.47 -29.37
C GLU A 76 4.87 3.08 -28.79
N LYS A 77 5.88 2.44 -28.16
CA LYS A 77 5.69 1.16 -27.46
C LYS A 77 4.74 1.30 -26.28
N ARG A 78 4.85 2.38 -25.49
CA ARG A 78 3.93 2.65 -24.38
C ARG A 78 2.50 2.91 -24.86
N ILE A 79 2.32 3.68 -25.94
CA ILE A 79 1.00 3.88 -26.55
C ILE A 79 0.42 2.54 -27.00
N ASN A 80 1.19 1.72 -27.71
CA ASN A 80 0.71 0.39 -28.14
C ASN A 80 0.37 -0.53 -26.95
N PHE A 81 1.11 -0.43 -25.84
CA PHE A 81 0.78 -1.15 -24.61
C PHE A 81 -0.55 -0.67 -24.01
N TYR A 82 -0.75 0.64 -23.89
CA TYR A 82 -2.02 1.20 -23.40
C TYR A 82 -3.20 0.86 -24.31
N VAL A 83 -3.03 0.88 -25.64
CA VAL A 83 -4.06 0.45 -26.60
C VAL A 83 -4.45 -1.01 -26.36
N LYS A 84 -3.48 -1.90 -26.14
CA LYS A 84 -3.74 -3.31 -25.83
C LYS A 84 -4.47 -3.52 -24.50
N GLU A 85 -4.12 -2.74 -23.48
CA GLU A 85 -4.82 -2.78 -22.19
C GLU A 85 -6.26 -2.26 -22.32
N ILE A 86 -6.49 -1.21 -23.11
CA ILE A 86 -7.83 -0.71 -23.44
C ILE A 86 -8.64 -1.80 -24.17
N ASP A 87 -8.08 -2.42 -25.21
CA ASP A 87 -8.75 -3.53 -25.92
C ASP A 87 -9.10 -4.68 -24.97
N ARG A 88 -8.17 -5.03 -24.06
CA ARG A 88 -8.39 -6.10 -23.08
C ARG A 88 -9.49 -5.73 -22.07
N CYS A 89 -9.56 -4.47 -21.61
CA CYS A 89 -10.64 -3.97 -20.78
C CYS A 89 -11.99 -3.94 -21.52
N ILE A 90 -12.01 -3.58 -22.81
CA ILE A 90 -13.23 -3.59 -23.64
C ILE A 90 -13.77 -5.02 -23.76
N VAL A 91 -12.90 -6.00 -24.03
CA VAL A 91 -13.28 -7.42 -24.11
C VAL A 91 -13.82 -7.94 -22.77
N MET A 92 -13.24 -7.48 -21.66
CA MET A 92 -13.68 -7.85 -20.30
C MET A 92 -15.02 -7.22 -19.93
N LEU A 93 -15.35 -6.03 -20.46
CA LEU A 93 -16.64 -5.34 -20.26
C LEU A 93 -17.73 -5.80 -21.22
N SER A 94 -17.35 -6.45 -22.34
CA SER A 94 -18.27 -7.01 -23.32
C SER A 94 -18.67 -8.47 -23.03
N GLN A 95 -18.15 -9.04 -21.93
CA GLN A 95 -18.66 -10.27 -21.32
C GLN A 95 -19.48 -9.92 -20.09
#